data_AF-H6TNM6-F1
#
_entry.id   AF-H6TNM6-F1
#
_cell.length_a   1.000
_cell.length_b   1.000
_cell.length_c   1.000
_cell.angle_alpha   90.00
_cell.angle_beta   90.00
_cell.angle_gamma   90.00
#
_symmetry.space_group_name_H-M   'P 1'
#
loop_
_entity.id
_entity.type
_entity.pdbx_description
1 polymer ?
#
loop_
_entity_poly.entity_id
_entity_poly.type
_entity_poly.pdbx_seq_one_letter_code
_entity_poly.pdbx_strand_id
1 'polypeptide(L)'
;ELKHELKQGYKEKIVDIREEILRKRRAGKLPGDTTSTLKAWWQSHSKWPYPTEDDKARLVQETGLQLKQINNWFINQRKRNWHNNPSSSSALKSKRKSNAGDNNAERFM
;
A
#
# COMPACT_ATOMS: atom_id res chain seq x y z
N GLU A 1 -36.56 -23.97 1.78
CA GLU A 1 -35.55 -23.93 0.70
C GLU A 1 -35.07 -22.54 0.33
N LEU A 2 -35.89 -21.68 -0.29
CA LEU A 2 -35.42 -20.40 -0.87
C LEU A 2 -34.59 -19.49 0.05
N LYS A 3 -34.96 -19.35 1.33
CA LYS A 3 -34.22 -18.49 2.27
C LYS A 3 -32.79 -19.00 2.53
N HIS A 4 -32.58 -20.32 2.51
CA HIS A 4 -31.26 -20.92 2.72
C HIS A 4 -30.38 -20.76 1.47
N GLU A 5 -30.94 -21.00 0.28
CA GLU A 5 -30.24 -20.77 -1.00
C GLU A 5 -29.87 -19.31 -1.20
N LEU A 6 -30.81 -18.38 -0.96
CA LEU A 6 -30.53 -16.94 -1.02
C LEU A 6 -29.40 -16.57 -0.04
N LYS A 7 -29.47 -17.04 1.21
CA LYS A 7 -28.44 -16.76 2.22
C LYS A 7 -27.08 -17.35 1.84
N GLN A 8 -27.03 -18.53 1.22
CA GLN A 8 -25.79 -19.13 0.72
C GLN A 8 -25.23 -18.36 -0.49
N GLY A 9 -26.05 -18.04 -1.49
CA GLY A 9 -25.62 -17.29 -2.68
C GLY A 9 -25.13 -15.87 -2.36
N TYR A 10 -25.74 -15.18 -1.38
CA TYR A 10 -25.22 -13.89 -0.90
C TYR A 10 -23.92 -14.05 -0.11
N LYS A 11 -23.75 -15.13 0.66
CA LYS A 11 -22.51 -15.41 1.40
C LYS A 11 -21.34 -15.64 0.45
N GLU A 12 -21.54 -16.39 -0.63
CA GLU A 12 -20.54 -16.62 -1.68
C GLU A 12 -20.14 -15.32 -2.37
N LYS A 13 -21.11 -14.52 -2.83
CA LYS A 13 -20.84 -13.20 -3.42
C LYS A 13 -20.06 -12.28 -2.48
N ILE A 14 -20.34 -12.30 -1.17
CA ILE A 14 -19.59 -11.51 -0.19
C ILE A 14 -18.14 -11.99 -0.07
N VAL A 15 -17.88 -13.28 -0.14
CA VAL A 15 -16.52 -13.83 -0.13
C VAL A 15 -15.76 -13.40 -1.37
N ASP A 16 -16.38 -13.47 -2.55
CA ASP A 16 -15.75 -13.03 -3.81
C ASP A 16 -15.43 -11.53 -3.80
N ILE A 17 -16.37 -10.70 -3.32
CA ILE A 17 -16.15 -9.26 -3.17
C ILE A 17 -15.00 -8.99 -2.19
N ARG A 18 -14.92 -9.73 -1.08
CA ARG A 18 -13.82 -9.61 -0.11
C ARG A 18 -12.49 -10.01 -0.73
N GLU A 19 -12.43 -11.10 -1.47
CA GLU A 19 -11.22 -11.56 -2.16
C GLU A 19 -10.77 -10.57 -3.23
N GLU A 20 -11.68 -10.01 -4.01
CA GLU A 20 -11.37 -8.96 -5.01
C GLU A 20 -10.83 -7.69 -4.33
N ILE A 21 -11.45 -7.25 -3.24
CA ILE A 21 -10.95 -6.12 -2.43
C ILE A 21 -9.56 -6.43 -1.86
N LEU A 22 -9.33 -7.65 -1.37
CA LEU A 22 -8.04 -8.06 -0.81
C LEU A 22 -6.94 -8.17 -1.88
N ARG A 23 -7.26 -8.64 -3.09
CA ARG A 23 -6.36 -8.66 -4.24
C ARG A 23 -5.92 -7.25 -4.61
N LYS A 24 -6.87 -6.31 -4.72
CA LYS A 24 -6.56 -4.88 -4.95
C LYS A 24 -5.73 -4.27 -3.82
N ARG A 25 -5.94 -4.69 -2.56
CA ARG A 25 -5.15 -4.23 -1.40
C ARG A 25 -3.74 -4.84 -1.32
N ARG A 26 -3.52 -6.05 -1.84
CA ARG A 26 -2.21 -6.74 -1.81
C ARG A 26 -1.21 -6.22 -2.84
N ALA A 27 -1.63 -5.42 -3.82
CA ALA A 27 -0.75 -4.70 -4.76
C ALA A 27 0.09 -3.57 -4.10
N GLY A 28 0.30 -3.63 -2.77
CA GLY A 28 0.72 -2.49 -1.95
C GLY A 28 2.22 -2.25 -1.83
N LYS A 29 3.08 -3.00 -2.53
CA LYS A 29 4.53 -2.78 -2.54
C LYS A 29 5.08 -2.85 -3.95
N LEU A 30 5.88 -1.84 -4.31
CA LEU A 30 6.65 -1.86 -5.54
C LEU A 30 7.65 -3.03 -5.47
N PRO A 31 8.02 -3.63 -6.62
CA PRO A 31 9.10 -4.61 -6.68
C PRO A 31 10.36 -4.09 -5.97
N GLY A 32 11.12 -4.99 -5.33
CA GLY A 32 12.33 -4.61 -4.60
C GLY A 32 13.34 -3.88 -5.48
N ASP A 33 13.51 -4.37 -6.71
CA ASP A 33 14.49 -3.87 -7.69
C ASP A 33 14.18 -2.44 -8.14
N THR A 34 12.90 -2.13 -8.40
CA THR A 34 12.47 -0.78 -8.79
C THR A 34 12.65 0.23 -7.66
N THR A 35 12.50 -0.23 -6.42
CA THR A 35 12.69 0.62 -5.25
C THR A 35 14.16 1.04 -5.06
N SER A 36 15.12 0.22 -5.51
CA SER A 36 16.55 0.54 -5.44
C SER A 36 16.90 1.74 -6.34
N THR A 37 16.39 1.77 -7.57
CA THR A 37 16.56 2.91 -8.50
C THR A 37 16.00 4.21 -7.92
N LEU A 38 14.78 4.16 -7.36
CA LEU A 38 14.16 5.34 -6.74
C LEU A 38 14.93 5.85 -5.53
N LYS A 39 15.49 4.93 -4.73
CA LYS A 39 16.35 5.28 -3.58
C LYS A 39 17.68 5.89 -4.02
N ALA A 40 18.28 5.39 -5.09
CA ALA A 40 19.52 5.96 -5.62
C ALA A 40 19.33 7.43 -6.02
N TRP A 41 18.27 7.71 -6.80
CA TRP A 41 17.92 9.09 -7.16
C TRP A 41 17.62 9.96 -5.93
N TRP A 42 16.89 9.40 -4.94
CA TRP A 42 16.60 10.11 -3.69
C TRP A 42 17.86 10.51 -2.92
N GLN A 43 18.84 9.61 -2.83
CA GLN A 43 20.08 9.87 -2.11
C GLN A 43 20.89 10.99 -2.77
N SER A 44 20.99 10.97 -4.10
CA SER A 44 21.69 12.02 -4.85
C SER A 44 20.98 13.38 -4.76
N HIS A 45 19.66 13.40 -4.58
CA HIS A 45 18.83 14.63 -4.48
C HIS A 45 18.30 14.89 -3.07
N SER A 46 18.98 14.39 -2.04
CA SER A 46 18.55 14.48 -0.64
C SER A 46 18.55 15.90 -0.05
N LYS A 47 19.01 16.92 -0.79
CA LYS A 47 18.87 18.34 -0.42
C LYS A 47 17.61 19.00 -1.02
N TRP A 48 17.11 18.48 -2.14
CA TRP A 48 15.90 18.94 -2.82
C TRP A 48 15.26 17.81 -3.66
N PRO A 49 14.51 16.88 -3.06
CA PRO A 49 14.03 15.66 -3.71
C PRO A 49 12.70 15.91 -4.42
N TYR A 50 12.75 16.83 -5.36
CA TYR A 50 11.68 17.15 -6.28
C TYR A 50 12.17 16.80 -7.69
N PRO A 51 11.88 15.59 -8.19
CA PRO A 51 12.30 15.20 -9.53
C PRO A 51 11.60 16.08 -10.57
N THR A 52 12.36 16.48 -11.58
CA THR A 52 11.85 17.18 -12.76
C THR A 52 10.99 16.24 -13.61
N GLU A 53 10.31 16.76 -14.63
CA GLU A 53 9.54 15.90 -15.55
C GLU A 53 10.47 14.94 -16.32
N ASP A 54 11.67 15.37 -16.69
CA ASP A 54 12.68 14.52 -17.33
C ASP A 54 13.20 13.42 -16.39
N ASP A 55 13.45 13.76 -15.11
CA ASP A 55 13.82 12.77 -14.10
C ASP A 55 12.73 11.71 -13.94
N LYS A 56 11.47 12.15 -13.85
CA LYS A 56 10.33 11.23 -13.74
C LYS A 56 10.23 10.35 -14.98
N ALA A 57 10.42 10.89 -16.17
CA ALA A 57 10.40 10.13 -17.41
C ALA A 57 11.50 9.05 -17.43
N ARG A 58 12.74 9.40 -17.05
CA ARG A 58 13.82 8.41 -16.91
C ARG A 58 13.49 7.33 -15.89
N LEU A 59 12.99 7.71 -14.71
CA LEU A 59 12.63 6.76 -13.67
C LEU A 59 11.51 5.81 -14.10
N VAL A 60 10.54 6.29 -14.90
CA VAL A 60 9.51 5.45 -15.53
C VAL A 60 10.16 4.43 -16.48
N GLN A 61 11.08 4.86 -17.33
CA GLN A 61 11.77 3.97 -18.28
C GLN A 61 12.61 2.91 -17.56
N GLU A 62 13.39 3.31 -16.55
CA GLU A 62 14.30 2.40 -15.83
C GLU A 62 13.55 1.43 -14.92
N THR A 63 12.44 1.84 -14.30
CA THR A 63 11.72 1.01 -13.34
C THR A 63 10.51 0.28 -13.93
N GLY A 64 10.06 0.67 -15.13
CA GLY A 64 8.82 0.18 -15.72
C GLY A 64 7.55 0.57 -14.95
N LEU A 65 7.66 1.47 -13.95
CA LEU A 65 6.54 1.92 -13.15
C LEU A 65 5.78 3.03 -13.86
N GLN A 66 4.48 3.11 -13.58
CA GLN A 66 3.68 4.24 -14.05
C GLN A 66 4.11 5.53 -13.35
N LEU A 67 4.04 6.66 -14.06
CA LEU A 67 4.35 7.99 -13.54
C LEU A 67 3.63 8.29 -12.21
N LYS A 68 2.36 7.86 -12.07
CA LYS A 68 1.58 8.00 -10.83
C LYS A 68 2.22 7.25 -9.66
N GLN A 69 2.78 6.06 -9.89
CA GLN A 69 3.46 5.28 -8.85
C GLN A 69 4.76 5.96 -8.42
N ILE A 70 5.53 6.49 -9.37
CA ILE A 70 6.73 7.30 -9.12
C ILE A 70 6.38 8.52 -8.25
N ASN A 71 5.38 9.31 -8.67
CA ASN A 71 4.93 10.48 -7.93
C ASN A 71 4.50 10.14 -6.49
N ASN A 72 3.67 9.10 -6.34
CA ASN A 72 3.22 8.63 -5.03
C ASN A 72 4.38 8.14 -4.16
N TRP A 73 5.39 7.50 -4.76
CA TRP A 73 6.57 7.08 -4.04
C TRP A 73 7.34 8.29 -3.49
N PHE A 74 7.63 9.29 -4.31
CA PHE A 74 8.35 10.49 -3.87
C PHE A 74 7.60 11.31 -2.83
N ILE A 75 6.28 11.45 -2.96
CA ILE A 75 5.44 12.11 -1.95
C ILE A 75 5.56 11.38 -0.59
N ASN A 76 5.40 10.06 -0.59
CA ASN A 76 5.50 9.26 0.62
C ASN A 76 6.93 9.23 1.18
N GLN A 77 7.94 9.20 0.31
CA GLN A 77 9.35 9.17 0.68
C GLN A 77 9.74 10.48 1.37
N ARG A 78 9.30 11.64 0.84
CA ARG A 78 9.43 12.93 1.51
C ARG A 78 8.76 12.93 2.87
N LYS A 79 7.48 12.58 2.95
CA LYS A 79 6.74 12.53 4.21
C LYS A 79 7.42 11.67 5.29
N ARG A 80 8.16 10.62 4.92
CA ARG A 80 8.83 9.71 5.86
C ARG A 80 10.26 10.17 6.23
N ASN A 81 11.00 10.73 5.27
CA ASN A 81 12.46 10.91 5.39
C ASN A 81 12.91 12.36 5.19
N TRP A 82 12.00 13.29 4.89
CA TRP A 82 12.29 14.72 4.71
C TRP A 82 12.04 15.50 6.01
N HIS A 83 12.86 15.28 7.03
CA HIS A 83 12.78 16.01 8.29
C HIS A 83 14.14 16.62 8.62
N ASN A 84 14.18 17.94 8.81
CA ASN A 84 15.27 18.66 9.46
C ASN A 84 14.92 18.80 10.96
N ASN A 85 15.17 17.79 11.80
CA ASN A 85 15.53 17.92 13.24
C ASN A 85 15.72 16.51 13.91
N PRO A 86 16.84 16.23 14.59
CA PRO A 86 17.05 14.99 15.37
C PRO A 86 16.23 14.88 16.68
N SER A 87 15.39 15.85 17.05
CA SER A 87 14.59 15.80 18.28
C SER A 87 13.13 15.36 18.07
N SER A 88 12.90 14.11 17.68
CA SER A 88 11.67 13.41 18.08
C SER A 88 11.93 11.92 18.17
N SER A 89 12.45 11.57 19.35
CA SER A 89 12.38 10.26 19.99
C SER A 89 11.21 9.39 19.48
N SER A 90 11.57 8.24 18.91
CA SER A 90 10.94 6.95 19.21
C SER A 90 9.48 6.99 19.67
N ALA A 91 8.53 6.98 18.72
CA ALA A 91 7.14 6.61 19.01
C ALA A 91 6.75 5.39 18.17
N LEU A 92 7.19 4.23 18.68
CA LEU A 92 6.50 2.95 18.69
C LEU A 92 5.88 2.46 17.37
N LYS A 93 6.58 1.47 16.79
CA LYS A 93 5.95 0.39 16.03
C LYS A 93 4.70 -0.12 16.78
N SER A 94 3.54 -0.12 16.15
CA SER A 94 2.55 -1.15 16.45
C SER A 94 2.03 -1.81 15.19
N LYS A 95 2.39 -3.08 15.11
CA LYS A 95 1.98 -4.12 14.19
C LYS A 95 0.45 -4.23 14.20
N ARG A 96 -0.25 -3.77 13.16
CA ARG A 96 -1.61 -4.27 12.89
C ARG A 96 -1.53 -5.52 12.01
N LYS A 97 -1.36 -6.65 12.70
CA LYS A 97 -1.80 -7.96 12.24
C LYS A 97 -3.23 -8.14 12.77
N SER A 98 -4.22 -8.19 11.89
CA SER A 98 -5.57 -8.62 12.24
C SER A 98 -5.92 -9.80 11.35
N ASN A 99 -5.74 -11.00 11.91
CA ASN A 99 -6.25 -12.26 11.41
C ASN A 99 -6.98 -12.89 12.62
N ALA A 100 -8.31 -12.80 12.61
CA ALA A 100 -9.30 -13.50 13.43
C ALA A 100 -10.64 -12.82 13.08
N GLY A 101 -11.66 -13.44 12.50
CA GLY A 101 -11.95 -14.86 12.49
C GLY A 101 -12.49 -15.28 13.84
N ASP A 102 -13.65 -14.75 14.25
CA ASP A 102 -14.53 -15.49 15.15
C ASP A 102 -15.99 -15.12 14.88
N ASN A 103 -16.78 -16.16 14.69
CA ASN A 103 -18.21 -16.14 14.47
C ASN A 103 -18.85 -16.48 15.82
N ASN A 104 -19.73 -15.64 16.34
CA ASN A 104 -20.76 -16.16 17.25
C ASN A 104 -22.09 -15.45 16.99
N ALA A 105 -22.89 -16.08 16.12
CA ALA A 105 -24.29 -15.79 15.92
C ALA A 105 -25.08 -16.91 16.61
N GLU A 106 -25.27 -16.79 17.93
CA GLU A 106 -26.29 -17.53 18.66
C GLU A 106 -26.89 -16.61 19.73
N ARG A 107 -28.07 -16.06 19.44
CA ARG A 107 -29.14 -15.92 20.42
C ARG A 107 -30.46 -15.58 19.74
N PHE A 108 -31.16 -16.62 19.27
CA PHE A 108 -32.61 -16.63 19.29
C PHE A 108 -33.01 -17.21 20.65
N MET A 109 -33.45 -16.33 21.55
CA MET A 109 -34.57 -16.51 22.50
C MET A 109 -34.97 -15.11 22.94
#